data_AF-A0A2M7MEF8-F1
#
_entry.id   AF-A0A2M7MEF8-F1
#
_cell.length_a   1.000
_cell.length_b   1.000
_cell.length_c   1.000
_cell.angle_alpha   90.00
_cell.angle_beta   90.00
_cell.angle_gamma   90.00
#
_symmetry.space_group_name_H-M   'P 1'
#
loop_
_entity.id
_entity.type
_entity.pdbx_description
1 polymer ?
#
loop_
_entity_poly.entity_id
_entity_poly.type
_entity_poly.pdbx_seq_one_letter_code
_entity_poly.pdbx_strand_id
1 'polypeptide(L)'
;MKKSYDLYPITRKARMISVQSNQATSPAKLPSFILEIIKNSRAELKCLVLVTGVFDVLHFEHKKFLKKAKKLGDVLIIGVESDFRVKSIKGSQRPVNSQDARVENLLKLFLTDNIFILPDNFSRSEDHLELIKTIMPKYLAVSAHTAHLNEKRKIMSMVDGELAIIHQQNPEISSTKIINGNS
;
A
#
# COMPACT_ATOMS: atom_id res chain seq x y z
N MET A 1 12.71 19.35 17.47
CA MET A 1 11.48 19.79 16.76
C MET A 1 10.71 18.54 16.34
N LYS A 2 9.55 18.27 16.94
CA LYS A 2 8.73 17.07 16.64
C LYS A 2 7.97 17.30 15.33
N LYS A 3 8.29 16.54 14.27
CA LYS A 3 7.45 16.47 13.06
C LYS A 3 6.43 15.35 13.28
N SER A 4 5.17 15.74 13.46
CA SER A 4 4.01 14.86 13.63
C SER A 4 3.40 14.63 12.24
N TYR A 5 3.51 13.41 11.71
CA TYR A 5 2.74 12.98 10.52
C TYR A 5 2.10 11.62 10.78
N ASP A 6 1.22 11.58 11.79
CA ASP A 6 0.18 10.57 11.85
C ASP A 6 -1.05 11.15 11.13
N LEU A 7 -1.59 10.38 10.17
CA LEU A 7 -2.86 10.59 9.42
C LEU A 7 -2.71 11.23 8.01
N TYR A 8 -2.89 10.43 6.96
CA TYR A 8 -3.22 10.88 5.60
C TYR A 8 -4.66 10.46 5.22
N PRO A 9 -5.71 11.08 5.79
CA PRO A 9 -7.08 10.80 5.37
C PRO A 9 -7.34 11.48 4.02
N ILE A 10 -7.48 10.70 2.94
CA ILE A 10 -7.99 11.21 1.66
C ILE A 10 -9.45 10.82 1.56
N THR A 11 -10.36 11.69 1.98
CA THR A 11 -11.69 11.62 1.38
C THR A 11 -12.11 13.03 1.00
N ARG A 12 -12.80 13.16 -0.15
CA ARG A 12 -13.51 14.38 -0.57
C ARG A 12 -14.63 14.83 0.41
N LYS A 13 -14.62 14.29 1.64
CA LYS A 13 -15.46 14.60 2.80
C LYS A 13 -14.75 14.13 4.10
N ALA A 14 -13.49 14.49 4.32
CA ALA A 14 -12.79 14.08 5.54
C ALA A 14 -13.17 14.96 6.74
N ARG A 15 -13.99 14.41 7.64
CA ARG A 15 -14.04 14.86 9.04
C ARG A 15 -12.67 14.55 9.65
N MET A 16 -11.97 15.57 10.14
CA MET A 16 -10.76 15.40 10.93
C MET A 16 -11.10 14.60 12.20
N ILE A 17 -10.50 13.43 12.37
CA ILE A 17 -10.48 12.75 13.67
C ILE A 17 -9.01 12.71 14.11
N SER A 18 -8.70 13.49 15.14
CA SER A 18 -7.44 13.39 15.85
C SER A 18 -7.38 12.02 16.55
N VAL A 19 -6.37 11.21 16.27
CA VAL A 19 -6.13 10.00 17.06
C VAL A 19 -4.76 10.12 17.69
N GLN A 20 -4.75 10.16 19.03
CA GLN A 20 -3.53 10.15 19.82
C GLN A 20 -2.85 8.79 19.72
N SER A 21 -1.51 8.83 19.56
CA SER A 21 -0.62 7.67 19.62
C SER A 21 -0.79 6.91 20.94
N ASN A 22 -1.06 5.61 20.87
CA ASN A 22 -0.89 4.74 22.03
C ASN A 22 -0.17 3.43 21.66
N GLN A 23 0.82 3.08 22.48
CA GLN A 23 1.75 1.98 22.26
C GLN A 23 1.17 0.58 22.58
N ALA A 24 1.83 -0.43 21.99
CA ALA A 24 1.97 -1.85 22.36
C ALA A 24 0.96 -2.90 21.83
N THR A 25 1.55 -3.94 21.18
CA THR A 25 1.15 -5.35 20.93
C THR A 25 0.19 -5.73 19.76
N SER A 26 0.73 -5.81 18.53
CA SER A 26 0.51 -6.86 17.48
C SER A 26 1.27 -6.46 16.19
N PRO A 27 1.87 -7.38 15.41
CA PRO A 27 2.72 -7.04 14.26
C PRO A 27 2.04 -6.31 13.08
N ALA A 28 0.71 -6.23 13.01
CA ALA A 28 0.01 -5.38 12.04
C ALA A 28 -1.05 -4.48 12.69
N LYS A 29 -0.67 -3.66 13.67
CA LYS A 29 -1.55 -2.54 14.09
C LYS A 29 -1.68 -1.54 12.94
N LEU A 30 -2.71 -1.72 12.11
CA LEU A 30 -3.13 -0.73 11.15
C LEU A 30 -3.53 0.55 11.88
N PRO A 31 -3.27 1.73 11.28
CA PRO A 31 -3.79 2.97 11.82
C PRO A 31 -5.32 2.90 12.00
N SER A 32 -5.82 3.48 13.08
CA SER A 32 -7.26 3.45 13.43
C SER A 32 -8.17 3.94 12.30
N PHE A 33 -7.74 4.96 11.54
CA PHE A 33 -8.53 5.46 10.41
C PHE A 33 -8.72 4.40 9.32
N ILE A 34 -7.72 3.55 9.07
CA ILE A 34 -7.84 2.42 8.13
C ILE A 34 -8.86 1.41 8.64
N LEU A 35 -8.85 1.12 9.94
CA LEU A 35 -9.86 0.23 10.55
C LEU A 35 -11.28 0.79 10.40
N GLU A 36 -11.44 2.11 10.54
CA GLU A 36 -12.72 2.79 10.33
C GLU A 36 -13.18 2.71 8.87
N ILE A 37 -12.28 2.95 7.91
CA ILE A 37 -12.55 2.81 6.47
C ILE A 37 -13.01 1.39 6.13
N ILE A 38 -12.31 0.37 6.66
CA ILE A 38 -12.66 -1.04 6.45
C ILE A 38 -14.05 -1.32 7.02
N LYS A 39 -14.33 -0.88 8.24
CA LYS A 39 -15.64 -1.05 8.90
C LYS A 39 -16.76 -0.41 8.07
N ASN A 40 -16.60 0.84 7.65
CA ASN A 40 -17.61 1.57 6.87
C ASN A 40 -17.80 0.93 5.49
N SER A 41 -16.71 0.55 4.82
CA SER A 41 -16.77 -0.12 3.51
C SER A 41 -17.53 -1.45 3.58
N ARG A 42 -17.34 -2.23 4.66
CA ARG A 42 -18.09 -3.47 4.88
C ARG A 42 -19.57 -3.22 5.13
N ALA A 43 -19.91 -2.22 5.94
CA ALA A 43 -21.31 -1.84 6.19
C ALA A 43 -22.03 -1.41 4.90
N GLU A 44 -21.29 -0.83 3.96
CA GLU A 44 -21.78 -0.40 2.64
C GLU A 44 -21.61 -1.46 1.55
N LEU A 45 -21.18 -2.68 1.88
CA LEU A 45 -20.93 -3.78 0.93
C LEU A 45 -19.97 -3.42 -0.21
N LYS A 46 -19.00 -2.53 0.05
CA LYS A 46 -18.01 -2.07 -0.93
C LYS A 46 -16.91 -3.12 -1.18
N CYS A 47 -16.53 -3.26 -2.44
CA CYS A 47 -15.39 -4.06 -2.88
C CYS A 47 -14.07 -3.35 -2.53
N LEU A 48 -13.31 -3.92 -1.59
CA LEU A 48 -12.00 -3.42 -1.19
C LEU A 48 -10.89 -3.96 -2.12
N VAL A 49 -10.04 -3.06 -2.61
CA VAL A 49 -8.81 -3.38 -3.34
C VAL A 49 -7.62 -2.94 -2.51
N LEU A 50 -6.68 -3.85 -2.29
CA LEU A 50 -5.41 -3.58 -1.62
C LEU A 50 -4.25 -3.59 -2.62
N VAL A 51 -3.38 -2.60 -2.48
CA VAL A 51 -2.08 -2.54 -3.15
C VAL A 51 -1.01 -2.28 -2.08
N THR A 52 0.15 -2.92 -2.18
CA THR A 52 1.33 -2.54 -1.38
C THR A 52 2.53 -2.27 -2.27
N GLY A 53 3.44 -1.39 -1.85
CA GLY A 53 4.65 -1.13 -2.62
C GLY A 53 5.49 0.04 -2.13
N VAL A 54 6.67 0.18 -2.74
CA VAL A 54 7.61 1.25 -2.40
C VAL A 54 7.16 2.58 -2.99
N PHE A 55 6.76 2.61 -4.28
CA PHE A 55 6.36 3.83 -4.99
C PHE A 55 7.37 4.99 -4.89
N ASP A 56 8.66 4.67 -5.07
CA ASP A 56 9.72 5.63 -4.80
C ASP A 56 9.76 6.81 -5.77
N VAL A 57 10.16 6.55 -7.02
CA VAL A 57 10.06 7.51 -8.10
C VAL A 57 8.87 7.11 -8.93
N LEU A 58 7.79 7.89 -8.85
CA LEU A 58 6.59 7.65 -9.63
C LEU A 58 6.88 7.86 -11.12
N HIS A 59 6.29 6.99 -11.93
CA HIS A 59 6.40 7.04 -13.38
C HIS A 59 5.10 6.54 -14.00
N PHE A 60 5.00 6.62 -15.33
CA PHE A 60 3.80 6.26 -16.08
C PHE A 60 3.27 4.85 -15.74
N GLU A 61 4.14 3.84 -15.63
CA GLU A 61 3.70 2.47 -15.27
C GLU A 61 3.05 2.39 -13.88
N HIS A 62 3.52 3.12 -12.86
CA HIS A 62 2.82 3.19 -11.56
C HIS A 62 1.42 3.78 -11.73
N LYS A 63 1.27 4.86 -12.50
CA LYS A 63 -0.04 5.47 -12.77
C LYS A 63 -0.97 4.49 -13.51
N LYS A 64 -0.46 3.75 -14.50
CA LYS A 64 -1.21 2.75 -15.26
C LYS A 64 -1.63 1.57 -14.40
N PHE A 65 -0.74 1.08 -13.55
CA PHE A 65 -1.00 0.03 -12.57
C PHE A 65 -2.11 0.44 -11.59
N LEU A 66 -1.97 1.60 -10.93
CA LEU A 66 -2.95 2.09 -9.96
C LEU A 66 -4.32 2.38 -10.60
N LYS A 67 -4.35 2.91 -11.83
CA LYS A 67 -5.60 3.09 -12.59
C LYS A 67 -6.35 1.77 -12.81
N LYS A 68 -5.63 0.68 -13.02
CA LYS A 68 -6.22 -0.64 -13.26
C LYS A 68 -6.62 -1.29 -11.94
N ALA A 69 -5.80 -1.17 -10.90
CA ALA A 69 -6.16 -1.61 -9.56
C ALA A 69 -7.45 -0.93 -9.07
N LYS A 70 -7.58 0.40 -9.23
CA LYS A 70 -8.81 1.14 -8.88
C LYS A 70 -10.06 0.65 -9.61
N LYS A 71 -9.94 0.10 -10.82
CA LYS A 71 -11.09 -0.42 -11.57
C LYS A 71 -11.61 -1.77 -11.06
N LEU A 72 -10.90 -2.44 -10.16
CA LEU A 72 -11.31 -3.74 -9.62
C LEU A 72 -12.37 -3.64 -8.51
N GLY A 73 -12.55 -2.46 -7.91
CA GLY A 73 -13.46 -2.31 -6.78
C GLY A 73 -13.76 -0.86 -6.45
N ASP A 74 -14.46 -0.65 -5.34
CA ASP A 74 -15.01 0.64 -4.94
C ASP A 74 -14.02 1.48 -4.12
N VAL A 75 -13.13 0.82 -3.38
CA VAL A 75 -12.17 1.47 -2.48
C VAL A 75 -10.78 0.91 -2.70
N LEU A 76 -9.86 1.75 -3.19
CA LEU A 76 -8.44 1.42 -3.31
C LEU A 76 -7.66 1.89 -2.07
N ILE A 77 -7.18 0.93 -1.29
CA ILE A 77 -6.28 1.13 -0.15
C ILE A 77 -4.84 0.82 -0.59
N ILE A 78 -3.90 1.72 -0.30
CA ILE A 78 -2.47 1.55 -0.60
C ILE A 78 -1.64 1.50 0.69
N GLY A 79 -0.92 0.40 0.90
CA GLY A 79 0.12 0.27 1.92
C GLY A 79 1.50 0.64 1.35
N VAL A 80 2.05 1.76 1.79
CA VAL A 80 3.37 2.26 1.38
C VAL A 80 4.44 1.69 2.30
N GLU A 81 5.47 1.10 1.73
CA GLU A 81 6.63 0.56 2.46
C GLU A 81 7.32 1.67 3.28
N SER A 82 7.70 1.41 4.54
CA SER A 82 8.43 2.39 5.35
C SER A 82 9.87 2.60 4.88
N ASP A 83 10.48 3.73 5.24
CA ASP A 83 11.87 4.01 4.86
C ASP A 83 12.84 2.98 5.43
N PHE A 84 12.59 2.48 6.65
CA PHE A 84 13.39 1.43 7.28
C PHE A 84 13.38 0.15 6.45
N ARG A 85 12.20 -0.29 6.02
CA ARG A 85 12.05 -1.53 5.23
C ARG A 85 12.60 -1.39 3.83
N VAL A 86 12.42 -0.24 3.20
CA VAL A 86 12.99 -0.04 1.86
C VAL A 86 14.52 -0.10 1.92
N LYS A 87 15.15 0.42 2.97
CA LYS A 87 16.61 0.28 3.20
C LYS A 87 17.03 -1.16 3.38
N SER A 88 16.28 -1.97 4.13
CA SER A 88 16.63 -3.38 4.36
C SER A 88 16.46 -4.23 3.09
N ILE A 89 15.48 -3.91 2.24
CA ILE A 89 15.18 -4.66 1.00
C ILE A 89 16.08 -4.21 -0.17
N LYS A 90 16.35 -2.91 -0.28
CA LYS A 90 16.99 -2.31 -1.47
C LYS A 90 18.36 -1.69 -1.23
N GLY A 91 18.86 -1.72 0.01
CA GLY A 91 20.13 -1.13 0.42
C GLY A 91 20.01 0.29 0.96
N SER A 92 21.07 0.77 1.61
CA SER A 92 21.12 2.02 2.38
C SER A 92 20.82 3.29 1.56
N GLN A 93 21.08 3.25 0.24
CA GLN A 93 20.85 4.37 -0.68
C GLN A 93 19.40 4.50 -1.16
N ARG A 94 18.48 3.66 -0.65
CA ARG A 94 17.07 3.63 -1.01
C ARG A 94 16.22 3.72 0.27
N PRO A 95 15.05 4.37 0.26
CA PRO A 95 14.44 5.04 -0.88
C PRO A 95 15.13 6.39 -1.20
N VAL A 96 14.90 6.92 -2.40
CA VAL A 96 15.33 8.28 -2.78
C VAL A 96 14.39 9.31 -2.15
N ASN A 97 13.09 9.02 -2.16
CA ASN A 97 12.08 9.84 -1.51
C ASN A 97 11.69 9.23 -0.16
N SER A 98 11.59 10.06 0.89
CA SER A 98 11.06 9.61 2.18
C SER A 98 9.66 9.05 2.04
N GLN A 99 9.22 8.24 3.01
CA GLN A 99 7.89 7.65 3.01
C GLN A 99 6.78 8.68 2.91
N ASP A 100 6.94 9.84 3.57
CA ASP A 100 6.02 10.96 3.49
C ASP A 100 5.95 11.55 2.08
N ALA A 101 7.11 11.80 1.47
CA ALA A 101 7.17 12.31 0.09
C ALA A 101 6.56 11.31 -0.92
N ARG A 102 6.75 10.00 -0.70
CA ARG A 102 6.15 8.94 -1.53
C ARG A 102 4.63 8.93 -1.38
N VAL A 103 4.11 9.09 -0.17
CA VAL A 103 2.67 9.26 0.08
C VAL A 103 2.16 10.51 -0.66
N GLU A 104 2.74 11.68 -0.44
CA GLU A 104 2.34 12.93 -1.10
C GLU A 104 2.31 12.81 -2.63
N ASN A 105 3.31 12.14 -3.21
CA ASN A 105 3.37 11.91 -4.65
C ASN A 105 2.24 11.00 -5.14
N LEU A 106 1.85 9.98 -4.37
CA LEU A 106 0.69 9.13 -4.66
C LEU A 106 -0.63 9.92 -4.55
N LEU A 107 -0.76 10.81 -3.56
CA LEU A 107 -1.92 11.68 -3.39
C LEU A 107 -2.19 12.52 -4.65
N LYS A 108 -1.13 13.08 -5.24
CA LYS A 108 -1.20 13.91 -6.46
C LYS A 108 -1.73 13.16 -7.68
N LEU A 109 -1.77 11.82 -7.66
CA LEU A 109 -2.34 11.05 -8.76
C LEU A 109 -3.88 11.04 -8.75
N PHE A 110 -4.52 11.31 -7.61
CA PHE A 110 -5.98 11.21 -7.43
C PHE A 110 -6.56 9.82 -7.81
N LEU A 111 -5.75 8.76 -7.64
CA LEU A 111 -6.11 7.39 -8.02
C LEU A 111 -6.36 6.46 -6.83
N THR A 112 -6.23 6.94 -5.61
CA THR A 112 -6.34 6.15 -4.39
C THR A 112 -7.36 6.78 -3.46
N ASP A 113 -8.05 5.93 -2.70
CA ASP A 113 -9.03 6.36 -1.72
C ASP A 113 -8.36 6.47 -0.36
N ASN A 114 -7.43 5.57 0.00
CA ASN A 114 -6.75 5.63 1.30
C ASN A 114 -5.31 5.14 1.21
N ILE A 115 -4.41 5.78 1.96
CA ILE A 115 -3.00 5.42 2.03
C ILE A 115 -2.57 5.30 3.49
N PHE A 116 -1.72 4.31 3.79
CA PHE A 116 -1.04 4.19 5.08
C PHE A 116 0.39 3.72 4.90
N ILE A 117 1.23 3.93 5.91
CA ILE A 117 2.60 3.39 5.96
C ILE A 117 2.58 2.00 6.61
N LEU A 118 3.24 1.03 5.99
CA LEU A 118 3.44 -0.31 6.56
C LEU A 118 4.42 -0.24 7.74
N PRO A 119 4.20 -0.99 8.83
CA PRO A 119 5.10 -1.01 9.98
C PRO A 119 6.53 -1.40 9.61
N ASP A 120 7.52 -0.88 10.34
CA ASP A 120 8.95 -1.19 10.11
C ASP A 120 9.28 -2.68 10.26
N ASN A 121 8.55 -3.38 11.12
CA ASN A 121 8.72 -4.80 11.38
C ASN A 121 7.91 -5.71 10.44
N PHE A 122 7.27 -5.18 9.40
CA PHE A 122 6.49 -5.95 8.42
C PHE A 122 7.40 -6.76 7.49
N SER A 123 7.97 -7.87 7.95
CA SER A 123 9.01 -8.59 7.19
C SER A 123 8.71 -10.07 7.00
N ARG A 124 7.73 -10.60 7.73
CA ARG A 124 7.43 -12.02 7.80
C ARG A 124 6.12 -12.36 7.12
N SER A 125 5.97 -13.62 6.72
CA SER A 125 4.75 -14.12 6.09
C SER A 125 3.51 -13.97 6.98
N GLU A 126 3.69 -14.04 8.31
CA GLU A 126 2.63 -13.81 9.29
C GLU A 126 2.11 -12.38 9.26
N ASP A 127 3.00 -11.40 9.05
CA ASP A 127 2.61 -9.98 9.01
C ASP A 127 1.73 -9.72 7.77
N HIS A 128 2.07 -10.35 6.63
CA HIS A 128 1.23 -10.34 5.43
C HIS A 128 -0.13 -11.00 5.66
N LEU A 129 -0.16 -12.14 6.33
CA LEU A 129 -1.40 -12.84 6.65
C LEU A 129 -2.29 -12.02 7.58
N GLU A 130 -1.72 -11.39 8.61
CA GLU A 130 -2.43 -10.51 9.54
C GLU A 130 -3.03 -9.33 8.77
N LEU A 131 -2.24 -8.65 7.94
CA LEU A 131 -2.72 -7.54 7.10
C LEU A 131 -3.92 -7.96 6.23
N ILE A 132 -3.82 -9.08 5.52
CA ILE A 132 -4.89 -9.56 4.65
C ILE A 132 -6.13 -9.97 5.45
N LYS A 133 -5.97 -10.64 6.59
CA LYS A 133 -7.09 -11.01 7.47
C LYS A 133 -7.76 -9.79 8.12
N THR A 134 -7.02 -8.74 8.42
CA THR A 134 -7.59 -7.52 8.98
C THR A 134 -8.38 -6.74 7.92
N ILE A 135 -7.80 -6.57 6.73
CA ILE A 135 -8.43 -5.81 5.65
C ILE A 135 -9.57 -6.60 4.98
N MET A 136 -9.41 -7.91 4.81
CA MET A 136 -10.27 -8.77 3.98
C MET A 136 -10.52 -8.16 2.58
N PRO A 137 -9.48 -7.85 1.80
CA PRO A 137 -9.67 -7.28 0.47
C PRO A 137 -10.26 -8.31 -0.48
N LYS A 138 -11.18 -7.88 -1.37
CA LYS A 138 -11.64 -8.74 -2.48
C LYS A 138 -10.51 -8.94 -3.50
N TYR A 139 -9.69 -7.91 -3.72
CA TYR A 139 -8.55 -7.98 -4.62
C TYR A 139 -7.26 -7.51 -3.95
N LEU A 140 -6.21 -8.33 -4.02
CA LEU A 140 -4.83 -7.89 -3.82
C LEU A 140 -4.20 -7.66 -5.20
N ALA A 141 -4.03 -6.41 -5.58
CA ALA A 141 -3.46 -6.04 -6.87
C ALA A 141 -1.92 -5.98 -6.80
N VAL A 142 -1.26 -6.73 -7.68
CA VAL A 142 0.20 -6.87 -7.74
C VAL A 142 0.70 -6.76 -9.18
N SER A 143 1.97 -6.38 -9.38
CA SER A 143 2.61 -6.49 -10.70
C SER A 143 3.09 -7.93 -10.94
N ALA A 144 3.26 -8.33 -12.21
CA ALA A 144 3.67 -9.69 -12.58
C ALA A 144 5.01 -10.17 -11.99
N HIS A 145 5.92 -9.25 -11.60
CA HIS A 145 7.22 -9.59 -11.01
C HIS A 145 7.23 -9.51 -9.48
N THR A 146 6.06 -9.41 -8.86
CA THR A 146 5.97 -9.44 -7.39
C THR A 146 6.47 -10.80 -6.89
N ALA A 147 7.40 -10.80 -5.94
CA ALA A 147 7.88 -12.04 -5.34
C ALA A 147 6.76 -12.77 -4.58
N HIS A 148 6.90 -14.10 -4.45
CA HIS A 148 6.01 -14.94 -3.65
C HIS A 148 4.53 -14.92 -4.10
N LEU A 149 4.25 -14.89 -5.42
CA LEU A 149 2.88 -14.89 -5.94
C LEU A 149 2.03 -16.07 -5.43
N ASN A 150 2.62 -17.27 -5.32
CA ASN A 150 1.90 -18.46 -4.86
C ASN A 150 1.48 -18.35 -3.40
N GLU A 151 2.35 -17.84 -2.53
CA GLU A 151 2.02 -17.60 -1.12
C GLU A 151 0.93 -16.53 -0.98
N LYS A 152 1.07 -15.41 -1.72
CA LYS A 152 0.05 -14.35 -1.74
C LYS A 152 -1.30 -14.88 -2.21
N ARG A 153 -1.32 -15.73 -3.24
CA ARG A 153 -2.55 -16.37 -3.75
C ARG A 153 -3.19 -17.26 -2.68
N LYS A 154 -2.38 -18.07 -1.98
CA LYS A 154 -2.85 -18.94 -0.87
C LYS A 154 -3.43 -18.13 0.29
N ILE A 155 -2.81 -17.02 0.66
CA ILE A 155 -3.30 -16.13 1.71
C ILE A 155 -4.64 -15.49 1.29
N MET A 156 -4.74 -15.02 0.05
CA MET A 156 -5.97 -14.41 -0.48
C MET A 156 -7.15 -15.40 -0.53
N SER A 157 -6.91 -16.67 -0.86
CA SER A 157 -7.96 -17.69 -0.82
C SER A 157 -8.49 -17.98 0.59
N MET A 158 -7.74 -17.65 1.65
CA MET A 158 -8.23 -17.80 3.03
C MET A 158 -9.25 -16.73 3.43
N VAL A 159 -9.41 -15.69 2.62
CA VAL A 159 -10.30 -14.54 2.88
C VAL A 159 -11.33 -14.33 1.76
N ASP A 160 -11.58 -15.36 0.93
CA ASP A 160 -12.45 -15.31 -0.26
C ASP A 160 -12.10 -14.20 -1.26
N GLY A 161 -10.84 -13.76 -1.24
CA GLY A 161 -10.30 -12.75 -2.12
C GLY A 161 -9.38 -13.32 -3.20
N GLU A 162 -8.98 -12.46 -4.13
CA GLU A 162 -8.29 -12.84 -5.34
C GLU A 162 -6.98 -12.05 -5.52
N LEU A 163 -5.92 -12.74 -5.94
CA LEU A 163 -4.68 -12.09 -6.35
C LEU A 163 -4.81 -11.61 -7.80
N ALA A 164 -4.94 -10.30 -7.98
CA ALA A 164 -5.07 -9.66 -9.29
C ALA A 164 -3.69 -9.24 -9.82
N ILE A 165 -3.19 -9.92 -10.85
CA ILE A 165 -1.93 -9.57 -11.51
C ILE A 165 -2.21 -8.51 -12.58
N ILE A 166 -1.87 -7.26 -12.27
CA ILE A 166 -2.13 -6.11 -13.11
C ILE A 166 -0.93 -5.88 -14.04
N HIS A 167 -1.00 -6.51 -15.21
CA HIS A 167 -0.03 -6.48 -16.31
C HIS A 167 1.34 -7.10 -16.03
N GLN A 168 1.94 -7.62 -17.10
CA GLN A 168 3.39 -7.74 -17.20
C GLN A 168 3.95 -6.31 -17.20
N GLN A 169 4.58 -5.91 -16.12
CA GLN A 169 5.30 -4.64 -16.06
C GLN A 169 6.33 -4.65 -17.19
N ASN A 170 6.50 -3.55 -17.92
CA ASN A 170 7.62 -3.45 -18.86
C ASN A 170 8.92 -3.36 -18.04
N PRO A 171 9.81 -4.37 -18.07
CA PRO A 171 11.06 -4.34 -17.30
C PRO A 171 12.02 -3.24 -17.77
N GLU A 172 11.74 -2.59 -18.91
CA GLU A 172 12.46 -1.39 -19.37
C GLU A 172 12.19 -0.13 -18.54
N ILE A 173 11.15 -0.11 -17.69
CA ILE A 173 10.81 1.07 -16.89
C ILE A 173 10.66 0.68 -15.41
N SER A 174 11.69 0.97 -14.62
CA SER A 174 11.68 0.87 -13.16
C SER A 174 12.28 2.12 -12.53
N SER A 175 11.91 2.43 -11.28
CA SER A 175 12.58 3.52 -10.55
C SER A 175 14.10 3.37 -10.56
N THR A 176 14.63 2.14 -10.49
CA THR A 176 16.08 1.88 -10.57
C THR A 176 16.66 2.32 -11.92
N LYS A 177 16.01 2.00 -13.04
CA LYS A 177 16.45 2.42 -14.38
C LYS A 177 16.39 3.94 -14.57
N ILE A 178 15.32 4.57 -14.08
CA ILE A 178 15.15 6.04 -14.11
C ILE A 178 16.22 6.74 -13.28
N ILE A 179 16.51 6.23 -12.07
CA ILE A 179 17.53 6.81 -11.19
C ILE A 179 18.94 6.65 -11.77
N ASN A 180 19.21 5.52 -12.44
CA ASN A 180 20.51 5.25 -13.04
C ASN A 180 20.68 5.85 -14.45
N GLY A 181 19.69 6.58 -14.98
CA GLY A 181 19.79 7.29 -16.27
C GLY A 181 19.68 6.43 -17.53
N ASN A 182 19.33 5.15 -17.41
CA ASN A 182 19.15 4.25 -18.56
C ASN A 182 17.66 4.19 -18.93
N SER A 183 17.24 5.10 -19.83
CA SER A 183 15.88 5.14 -20.40
C SER A 183 15.84 4.53 -21.79
#